data_AF-A0A536SKE1-F1
#
_entry.id   AF-A0A536SKE1-F1
#
_cell.length_a   1.000
_cell.length_b   1.000
_cell.length_c   1.000
_cell.angle_alpha   90.00
_cell.angle_beta   90.00
_cell.angle_gamma   90.00
#
_symmetry.space_group_name_H-M   'P 1'
#
loop_
_entity.id
_entity.type
_entity.pdbx_description
1 polymer ?
#
loop_
_entity_poly.entity_id
_entity_poly.type
_entity_poly.pdbx_seq_one_letter_code
_entity_poly.pdbx_strand_id
1 'polypeptide(L)'
;MRFIIHRFLSRSSIAAKMPYPNLAVAVVMERTRLDNRWQSEKWEPIGVLTDSSEPGSAPRVLRQDGLSTQWLHPGFKLELFHDESEGYYLNLYS
;
A
#
# COMPACT_ATOMS: atom_id res chain seq x y z
N MET A 1 48.75 27.83 10.46
CA MET A 1 47.97 27.84 9.20
C MET A 1 47.25 26.50 9.06
N ARG A 2 45.90 26.50 9.09
CA ARG A 2 44.94 25.40 8.75
C ARG A 2 44.94 24.13 9.64
N PHE A 3 43.86 23.39 9.88
CA PHE A 3 42.40 23.60 10.01
C PHE A 3 41.89 22.39 10.83
N ILE A 4 40.85 22.60 11.64
CA ILE A 4 40.16 21.60 12.47
C ILE A 4 39.54 20.50 11.60
N ILE A 5 39.61 19.23 12.02
CA ILE A 5 38.69 18.19 11.52
C ILE A 5 38.04 17.51 12.72
N HIS A 6 36.75 17.78 12.89
CA HIS A 6 35.90 17.09 13.85
C HIS A 6 35.77 15.60 13.48
N ARG A 7 36.12 14.76 14.44
CA ARG A 7 35.42 13.54 14.87
C ARG A 7 34.24 13.10 13.98
N PHE A 8 34.48 12.14 13.08
CA PHE A 8 33.41 11.32 12.51
C PHE A 8 33.25 10.08 13.39
N LEU A 9 32.36 10.14 14.38
CA LEU A 9 31.90 8.92 15.04
C LEU A 9 31.15 8.10 13.98
N SER A 10 31.77 7.00 13.55
CA SER A 10 31.07 5.93 12.84
C SER A 10 29.91 5.49 13.72
N ARG A 11 28.70 5.97 13.42
CA ARG A 11 27.48 5.34 13.88
C ARG A 11 27.44 3.99 13.19
N SER A 12 27.96 2.96 13.86
CA SER A 12 27.60 1.59 13.54
C SER A 12 26.08 1.52 13.53
N SER A 13 25.50 1.38 12.34
CA SER A 13 24.07 1.28 12.18
C SER A 13 23.62 -0.03 12.79
N ILE A 14 22.96 0.08 13.93
CA ILE A 14 22.19 -1.01 14.55
C ILE A 14 20.98 -1.38 13.66
N ALA A 15 20.74 -0.67 12.54
CA ALA A 15 19.67 -0.96 11.59
C ALA A 15 19.93 -2.18 10.68
N ALA A 16 21.02 -2.92 10.88
CA ALA A 16 21.02 -4.30 10.43
C ALA A 16 20.15 -5.10 11.42
N LYS A 17 18.95 -5.51 10.95
CA LYS A 17 18.16 -6.68 11.45
C LYS A 17 17.00 -6.40 12.43
N MET A 18 16.10 -5.46 12.13
CA MET A 18 14.69 -5.64 12.52
C MET A 18 13.86 -5.80 11.24
N PRO A 19 13.12 -6.92 11.07
CA PRO A 19 12.25 -7.07 9.91
C PRO A 19 11.20 -5.96 9.95
N TYR A 20 11.02 -5.24 8.85
CA TYR A 20 9.91 -4.30 8.71
C TYR A 20 8.60 -5.07 8.89
N PRO A 21 7.64 -4.55 9.68
CA PRO A 21 6.31 -5.09 9.73
C PRO A 21 5.77 -5.18 8.31
N ASN A 22 5.39 -6.39 7.90
CA ASN A 22 4.80 -6.63 6.61
C ASN A 22 3.51 -7.43 6.74
N LEU A 23 2.58 -7.15 5.84
CA LEU A 23 1.27 -7.79 5.78
C LEU A 23 0.93 -8.12 4.32
N ALA A 24 0.55 -9.37 4.07
CA ALA A 24 -0.06 -9.74 2.80
C ALA A 24 -1.48 -9.18 2.75
N VAL A 25 -1.77 -8.38 1.73
CA VAL A 25 -3.05 -7.70 1.59
C VAL A 25 -3.65 -7.87 0.20
N ALA A 26 -4.97 -7.87 0.15
CA ALA A 26 -5.74 -7.88 -1.07
C ALA A 26 -6.59 -6.61 -1.11
N VAL A 27 -6.67 -5.97 -2.27
CA VAL A 27 -7.40 -4.71 -2.45
C VAL A 27 -8.75 -5.02 -3.08
N VAL A 28 -9.82 -4.49 -2.48
CA VAL A 28 -11.15 -4.52 -3.07
C VAL A 28 -11.32 -3.27 -3.92
N MET A 29 -11.45 -3.48 -5.23
CA MET A 29 -11.71 -2.43 -6.20
C MET A 29 -13.19 -2.47 -6.60
N GLU A 30 -13.87 -1.33 -6.57
CA GLU A 30 -15.22 -1.21 -7.12
C GLU A 30 -15.16 -0.53 -8.49
N ARG A 31 -15.72 -1.20 -9.48
CA ARG A 31 -16.00 -0.63 -10.79
C ARG A 31 -17.46 -0.19 -10.85
N THR A 32 -17.70 1.10 -11.02
CA THR A 32 -19.05 1.66 -11.19
C THR A 32 -19.21 2.22 -12.58
N ARG A 33 -20.31 1.84 -13.27
CA ARG A 33 -20.63 2.40 -14.58
C ARG A 33 -21.01 3.87 -14.42
N LEU A 34 -20.49 4.70 -15.32
CA LEU A 34 -20.80 6.13 -15.39
C LEU A 34 -21.62 6.41 -16.65
N ASP A 35 -22.63 7.25 -16.50
CA ASP A 35 -23.31 7.87 -17.63
C ASP A 35 -22.55 9.15 -18.04
N ASN A 36 -21.38 8.95 -18.64
CA ASN A 36 -20.52 10.02 -19.12
C ASN A 36 -19.94 9.65 -20.50
N ARG A 37 -19.99 10.60 -21.43
CA ARG A 37 -19.50 10.42 -22.81
C ARG A 37 -18.01 10.13 -22.92
N TRP A 38 -17.21 10.55 -21.93
CA TRP A 38 -15.75 10.45 -21.97
C TRP A 38 -15.18 9.34 -21.09
N GLN A 39 -15.99 8.79 -20.19
CA GLN A 39 -15.56 7.75 -19.27
C GLN A 39 -16.76 6.85 -18.94
N SER A 40 -16.70 5.59 -19.38
CA SER A 40 -17.78 4.62 -19.16
C SER A 40 -17.79 4.05 -17.75
N GLU A 41 -16.68 4.12 -17.03
CA GLU A 41 -16.52 3.49 -15.73
C GLU A 41 -15.52 4.23 -14.82
N LYS A 42 -15.83 4.20 -13.53
CA LYS A 42 -14.95 4.65 -12.45
C LYS A 42 -14.45 3.41 -11.69
N TRP A 43 -13.17 3.40 -11.35
CA TRP A 43 -12.57 2.40 -10.48
C TRP A 43 -12.08 3.06 -9.21
N GLU A 44 -12.50 2.53 -8.06
CA GLU A 44 -12.10 3.04 -6.75
C GLU A 44 -11.66 1.90 -5.83
N PRO A 45 -10.58 2.09 -5.05
CA PRO A 45 -10.28 1.19 -3.94
C PRO A 45 -11.30 1.45 -2.83
N ILE A 46 -12.11 0.44 -2.50
CA ILE A 46 -13.15 0.53 -1.47
C ILE A 46 -12.81 -0.25 -0.21
N GLY A 47 -11.71 -1.01 -0.21
CA GLY A 47 -11.28 -1.76 0.96
C GLY A 47 -9.94 -2.44 0.79
N VAL A 48 -9.35 -2.80 1.92
CA VAL A 48 -8.13 -3.60 2.02
C VAL A 48 -8.42 -4.73 3.00
N LEU A 49 -8.11 -5.96 2.59
CA LEU A 49 -8.30 -7.17 3.37
C LEU A 49 -6.95 -7.86 3.58
N THR A 50 -6.85 -8.71 4.60
CA THR A 50 -5.75 -9.67 4.69
C THR A 50 -5.82 -10.64 3.51
N ASP A 51 -4.70 -10.86 2.82
CA ASP A 51 -4.68 -11.80 1.71
C ASP A 51 -4.36 -13.22 2.17
N SER A 52 -5.31 -14.12 1.94
CA SER A 52 -5.16 -15.56 2.14
C SER A 52 -5.21 -16.32 0.81
N SER A 53 -5.03 -15.64 -0.32
CA SER A 53 -5.04 -16.24 -1.64
C SER A 53 -3.70 -16.92 -1.94
N GLU A 54 -3.73 -17.96 -2.77
CA GLU A 54 -2.51 -18.62 -3.23
C GLU A 54 -1.64 -17.66 -4.07
N PRO A 55 -0.31 -17.77 -4.02
CA PRO A 55 0.58 -16.97 -4.85
C PRO A 55 0.21 -17.05 -6.34
N GLY A 56 0.09 -15.89 -7.00
CA GLY A 56 -0.30 -15.81 -8.41
C GLY A 56 -1.81 -15.92 -8.67
N SER A 57 -2.65 -15.92 -7.62
CA SER A 57 -4.10 -15.83 -7.78
C SER A 57 -4.51 -14.63 -8.63
N ALA A 58 -5.39 -14.85 -9.60
CA ALA A 58 -5.92 -13.78 -10.44
C ALA A 58 -6.99 -12.96 -9.69
N PRO A 59 -7.25 -11.70 -10.12
CA PRO A 59 -8.38 -10.93 -9.62
C PRO A 59 -9.71 -11.66 -9.85
N ARG A 60 -10.63 -11.55 -8.89
CA ARG A 60 -11.94 -12.23 -8.93
C ARG A 60 -13.08 -11.33 -8.46
N VAL A 61 -14.27 -11.53 -9.00
CA VAL A 61 -15.48 -10.81 -8.58
C VAL A 61 -15.91 -11.29 -7.19
N LEU A 62 -16.13 -10.36 -6.27
CA LEU A 62 -16.72 -10.61 -4.95
C LEU A 62 -18.24 -10.42 -4.98
N ARG A 63 -18.68 -9.36 -5.65
CA ARG A 63 -20.08 -8.95 -5.76
C ARG A 63 -20.30 -8.26 -7.09
N GLN A 64 -21.44 -8.51 -7.71
CA GLN A 64 -21.86 -7.82 -8.91
C GLN A 64 -23.33 -7.43 -8.78
N ASP A 65 -23.58 -6.14 -8.94
CA ASP A 65 -24.89 -5.55 -8.95
C ASP A 65 -25.17 -4.93 -10.34
N GLY A 66 -26.36 -4.34 -10.52
CA GLY A 66 -26.73 -3.75 -11.81
C GLY A 66 -25.85 -2.57 -12.26
N LEU A 67 -25.30 -1.80 -11.32
CA LEU A 67 -24.53 -0.58 -11.61
C LEU A 67 -23.05 -0.66 -11.23
N SER A 68 -22.67 -1.58 -10.32
CA SER A 68 -21.29 -1.73 -9.86
C SER A 68 -20.84 -3.19 -9.77
N THR A 69 -19.54 -3.40 -9.83
CA THR A 69 -18.90 -4.71 -9.66
C THR A 69 -17.71 -4.55 -8.73
N GLN A 70 -17.65 -5.34 -7.67
CA GLN A 70 -16.54 -5.38 -6.73
C GLN A 70 -15.61 -6.54 -7.07
N TRP A 71 -14.33 -6.23 -7.16
CA TRP A 71 -13.26 -7.15 -7.51
C TRP A 71 -12.27 -7.23 -6.37
N LEU A 72 -11.87 -8.44 -5.97
CA LEU A 72 -10.71 -8.65 -5.12
C LEU A 72 -9.47 -8.81 -5.99
N HIS A 73 -8.47 -7.97 -5.75
CA HIS A 73 -7.13 -8.06 -6.31
C HIS A 73 -6.16 -8.56 -5.24
N PRO A 74 -5.74 -9.83 -5.26
CA PRO A 74 -4.78 -10.38 -4.30
C PRO A 74 -3.32 -10.14 -4.73
N GLY A 75 -2.38 -10.49 -3.85
CA GLY A 75 -0.95 -10.57 -4.15
C GLY A 75 -0.13 -9.34 -3.75
N PHE A 76 -0.67 -8.43 -2.94
CA PHE A 76 0.08 -7.26 -2.49
C PHE A 76 0.78 -7.50 -1.16
N LYS A 77 1.94 -6.85 -1.00
CA LYS A 77 2.71 -6.81 0.24
C LYS A 77 2.74 -5.37 0.74
N LEU A 78 2.16 -5.13 1.92
CA LEU A 78 2.31 -3.88 2.65
C LEU A 78 3.57 -3.98 3.52
N GLU A 79 4.43 -2.97 3.46
CA GLU A 79 5.61 -2.84 4.33
C GLU A 79 5.59 -1.46 4.98
N LEU A 80 5.86 -1.41 6.29
CA LEU A 80 5.93 -0.16 7.05
C LEU A 80 7.39 0.17 7.40
N PHE A 81 7.80 1.39 7.06
CA PHE A 81 9.14 1.90 7.28
C PHE A 81 9.12 2.90 8.45
N HIS A 82 9.99 2.69 9.44
CA HIS A 82 9.96 3.48 10.68
C HIS A 82 10.30 4.97 10.45
N ASP A 83 11.18 5.23 9.50
CA ASP A 83 11.59 6.57 9.06
C ASP A 83 10.50 7.32 8.27
N GLU A 84 9.42 6.64 7.85
CA GLU A 84 8.24 7.25 7.21
C GLU A 84 7.07 7.50 8.18
N SER A 85 7.28 7.31 9.49
CA SER A 85 6.22 7.42 10.50
C SER A 85 5.47 8.75 10.51
N GLU A 86 6.14 9.87 10.25
CA GLU A 86 5.50 11.18 10.09
C GLU A 86 4.55 11.22 8.88
N GLY A 87 4.97 10.62 7.75
CA GLY A 87 4.13 10.49 6.56
C GLY A 87 2.88 9.65 6.81
N TYR A 88 3.02 8.55 7.56
CA TYR A 88 1.87 7.72 7.94
C TYR A 88 0.91 8.47 8.85
N TYR A 89 1.42 9.25 9.80
CA TYR A 89 0.59 10.11 10.65
C TYR A 89 -0.20 11.09 9.79
N LEU A 90 0.46 11.80 8.86
CA LEU A 90 -0.23 12.77 7.99
C LEU A 90 -1.33 12.12 7.14
N ASN A 91 -1.12 10.92 6.62
CA ASN A 91 -2.14 10.20 5.82
C ASN A 91 -3.39 9.80 6.64
N LEU A 92 -3.26 9.64 7.96
CA LEU A 92 -4.39 9.28 8.84
C LEU A 92 -5.20 10.49 9.32
N TYR A 93 -4.58 11.67 9.33
CA TYR A 93 -5.20 12.90 9.85
C TYR A 93 -5.48 13.94 8.75
N SER A 94 -5.25 13.61 7.48
CA SER A 94 -5.62 14.43 6.32
C SER A 94 -7.10 14.35 5.96
#